data_AF-A0A4R1YBE9-F1
#
_entry.id   AF-A0A4R1YBE9-F1
#
_cell.length_a   1.000
_cell.length_b   1.000
_cell.length_c   1.000
_cell.angle_alpha   90.00
_cell.angle_beta   90.00
_cell.angle_gamma   90.00
#
_symmetry.space_group_name_H-M   'P 1'
#
loop_
_entity.id
_entity.type
_entity.pdbx_description
1 polymer ?
#
loop_
_entity_poly.entity_id
_entity_poly.type
_entity_poly.pdbx_seq_one_letter_code
_entity_poly.pdbx_strand_id
1 'polypeptide(L)'
;MSQAAATRNELGCVFFEYHRYKDDEDVVVLIEGFRDAETHASHRRTPHMITMQADVRRLPAKLSIIETRSNEVVRYDLDFVANPPGPYRP
;
A
#
# COMPACT_ATOMS: atom_id res chain seq x y z
N MET A 1 6.27 -2.57 -16.32
CA MET A 1 5.61 -3.45 -15.34
C MET A 1 4.83 -2.56 -14.39
N SER A 2 3.60 -2.89 -13.99
CA SER A 2 2.87 -2.07 -13.01
C SER A 2 3.50 -2.20 -11.62
N GLN A 3 3.26 -1.24 -10.72
CA GLN A 3 3.79 -1.28 -9.36
C GLN A 3 3.37 -2.57 -8.65
N ALA A 4 2.09 -2.95 -8.78
CA ALA A 4 1.57 -4.21 -8.24
C ALA A 4 2.25 -5.44 -8.84
N ALA A 5 2.54 -5.45 -10.15
CA ALA A 5 3.27 -6.56 -10.76
C ALA A 5 4.75 -6.62 -10.32
N ALA A 6 5.37 -5.47 -10.05
CA ALA A 6 6.71 -5.43 -9.47
C ALA A 6 6.73 -5.99 -8.04
N THR A 7 5.77 -5.58 -7.21
CA THR A 7 5.64 -6.06 -5.82
C THR A 7 5.38 -7.56 -5.74
N ARG A 8 4.51 -8.10 -6.58
CA ARG A 8 4.25 -9.56 -6.62
C ARG A 8 5.50 -10.38 -6.98
N ASN A 9 6.52 -9.77 -7.59
CA ASN A 9 7.79 -10.43 -7.92
C ASN A 9 8.87 -10.25 -6.85
N GLU A 10 8.60 -9.53 -5.76
CA GLU A 10 9.56 -9.38 -4.67
C GLU A 10 9.76 -10.68 -3.90
N LEU A 11 11.01 -10.95 -3.53
CA LEU A 11 11.33 -12.08 -2.67
C LEU A 11 10.61 -11.90 -1.33
N GLY A 12 9.72 -12.83 -1.00
CA GLY A 12 8.97 -12.82 0.26
C GLY A 12 7.63 -12.10 0.21
N CYS A 13 7.23 -11.53 -0.93
CA CYS A 13 5.83 -11.19 -1.18
C CYS A 13 5.00 -12.49 -1.27
N VAL A 14 3.89 -12.54 -0.54
CA VAL A 14 2.93 -13.66 -0.56
C VAL A 14 1.72 -13.29 -1.42
N PHE A 15 1.21 -12.08 -1.24
CA PHE A 15 0.16 -11.49 -2.08
C PHE A 15 0.24 -9.96 -2.04
N PHE A 16 -0.25 -9.33 -3.10
CA PHE A 16 -0.41 -7.88 -3.19
C PHE A 16 -1.56 -7.57 -4.14
N GLU A 17 -2.70 -7.15 -3.58
CA GLU A 17 -3.94 -6.94 -4.32
C GLU A 17 -4.56 -5.60 -3.94
N TYR A 18 -5.18 -4.91 -4.89
CA TYR A 18 -5.95 -3.72 -4.61
C TYR A 18 -7.34 -3.81 -5.25
N HIS A 19 -8.33 -3.28 -4.55
CA HIS A 19 -9.72 -3.31 -4.96
C HIS A 19 -10.38 -1.97 -4.67
N ARG A 20 -11.31 -1.56 -5.53
CA ARG A 20 -12.26 -0.50 -5.15
C ARG A 20 -13.22 -1.06 -4.10
N TYR A 21 -13.42 -0.35 -3.01
CA TYR A 21 -14.34 -0.80 -1.97
C TYR A 21 -15.77 -0.79 -2.50
N LYS A 22 -16.56 -1.80 -2.12
CA LYS A 22 -17.89 -2.00 -2.68
C LYS A 22 -18.93 -1.01 -2.13
N ASP A 23 -18.73 -0.50 -0.91
CA ASP A 23 -19.70 0.36 -0.22
C ASP A 23 -19.31 1.84 -0.30
N ASP A 24 -18.10 2.18 -0.78
CA ASP A 24 -17.62 3.55 -1.02
C ASP A 24 -16.66 3.55 -2.21
N GLU A 25 -17.08 4.13 -3.34
CA GLU A 25 -16.27 4.13 -4.56
C GLU A 25 -15.02 5.03 -4.47
N ASP A 26 -14.98 5.94 -3.49
CA ASP A 26 -13.83 6.80 -3.21
C ASP A 26 -12.78 6.10 -2.33
N VAL A 27 -13.03 4.86 -1.91
CA VAL A 27 -12.08 4.06 -1.13
C VAL A 27 -11.43 2.99 -2.01
N VAL A 28 -10.11 3.02 -2.08
CA VAL A 28 -9.31 1.88 -2.54
C VAL A 28 -8.82 1.10 -1.33
N VAL A 29 -8.94 -0.22 -1.37
CA VAL A 29 -8.38 -1.13 -0.37
C VAL A 29 -7.17 -1.81 -0.98
N LEU A 30 -5.99 -1.60 -0.40
CA LEU A 30 -4.77 -2.36 -0.68
C LEU A 30 -4.63 -3.44 0.39
N ILE A 31 -4.46 -4.69 -0.04
CA ILE A 31 -4.25 -5.84 0.83
C ILE A 31 -2.90 -6.44 0.46
N GLU A 32 -1.98 -6.46 1.42
CA GLU A 32 -0.62 -6.95 1.20
C GLU A 32 -0.17 -7.92 2.30
N GLY A 33 0.60 -8.92 1.89
CA GLY A 33 1.11 -9.95 2.78
C GLY A 33 2.54 -10.31 2.45
N PHE A 34 3.40 -10.27 3.46
CA PHE A 34 4.82 -10.62 3.33
C PHE A 34 5.20 -11.68 4.36
N ARG A 35 6.21 -12.49 4.02
CA ARG A 35 6.67 -13.62 4.86
C ARG A 35 7.09 -13.16 6.26
N ASP A 36 7.72 -12.00 6.33
CA ASP A 36 8.23 -11.41 7.57
C ASP A 36 8.26 -9.88 7.49
N ALA A 37 8.45 -9.27 8.66
CA ALA A 37 8.48 -7.82 8.82
C ALA A 37 9.70 -7.16 8.15
N GLU A 38 10.84 -7.85 8.03
CA GLU A 38 12.04 -7.31 7.40
C GLU A 38 11.85 -7.15 5.89
N THR A 39 11.24 -8.16 5.27
CA THR A 39 10.87 -8.14 3.86
C THR A 39 9.86 -7.03 3.59
N HIS A 40 8.82 -6.91 4.43
CA HIS A 40 7.83 -5.83 4.29
C HIS A 40 8.44 -4.43 4.48
N ALA A 41 9.36 -4.27 5.42
CA ALA A 41 10.09 -3.02 5.60
C ALA A 41 10.96 -2.67 4.38
N SER A 42 11.58 -3.68 3.76
CA SER A 42 12.39 -3.51 2.54
C SER A 42 11.53 -3.15 1.34
N HIS A 43 10.37 -3.81 1.18
CA HIS A 43 9.38 -3.54 0.15
C HIS A 43 9.01 -2.05 0.07
N ARG A 44 8.73 -1.42 1.21
CA ARG A 44 8.35 0.01 1.32
C ARG A 44 9.41 0.98 0.80
N ARG A 45 10.66 0.55 0.68
CA ARG A 45 11.81 1.36 0.23
C ARG A 45 12.18 1.11 -1.24
N THR A 46 11.47 0.23 -1.94
CA THR A 46 11.74 -0.05 -3.35
C THR A 46 11.36 1.14 -4.23
N PRO A 47 11.99 1.31 -5.41
CA PRO A 47 11.68 2.42 -6.30
C PRO A 47 10.19 2.47 -6.70
N HIS A 48 9.56 1.33 -6.94
CA HIS A 48 8.16 1.29 -7.35
C HIS A 48 7.20 1.66 -6.21
N MET A 49 7.54 1.32 -4.96
CA MET A 49 6.72 1.75 -3.83
C MET A 49 6.89 3.23 -3.50
N ILE A 50 8.07 3.79 -3.68
CA ILE A 50 8.28 5.24 -3.56
C ILE A 50 7.43 5.98 -4.60
N THR A 51 7.42 5.51 -5.85
CA THR A 51 6.56 6.07 -6.90
C THR A 51 5.08 5.89 -6.58
N MET A 52 4.65 4.70 -6.13
CA MET A 52 3.25 4.45 -5.76
C MET A 52 2.80 5.38 -4.63
N GLN A 53 3.64 5.56 -3.60
CA GLN A 53 3.37 6.49 -2.50
C GLN A 53 3.25 7.93 -3.01
N ALA A 54 4.05 8.36 -3.99
CA ALA A 54 3.92 9.69 -4.58
C ALA A 54 2.64 9.84 -5.42
N ASP A 55 2.25 8.79 -6.15
CA ASP A 55 1.07 8.82 -7.03
C ASP A 55 -0.24 8.75 -6.26
N VAL A 56 -0.33 7.87 -5.26
CA VAL A 56 -1.52 7.74 -4.40
C VAL A 56 -1.84 9.05 -3.69
N ARG A 57 -0.82 9.83 -3.31
CA ARG A 57 -0.99 11.17 -2.71
C ARG A 57 -1.65 12.21 -3.62
N ARG A 58 -1.71 11.95 -4.94
CA ARG A 58 -2.37 12.82 -5.92
C ARG A 58 -3.82 12.42 -6.17
N LEU A 59 -4.27 11.28 -5.63
CA LEU A 59 -5.64 10.83 -5.79
C LEU A 59 -6.56 11.60 -4.82
N PRO A 60 -7.71 12.12 -5.30
CA PRO A 60 -8.71 12.73 -4.43
C PRO A 60 -9.59 11.65 -3.76
N ALA A 61 -8.96 10.70 -3.08
CA ALA A 61 -9.60 9.47 -2.60
C ALA A 61 -9.07 9.03 -1.21
N LYS A 62 -9.69 8.02 -0.62
CA LYS A 62 -9.27 7.36 0.62
C LYS A 62 -8.55 6.03 0.29
N LEU A 63 -7.54 5.68 1.07
CA LEU A 63 -6.83 4.41 0.95
C LEU A 63 -6.88 3.66 2.29
N SER A 64 -7.43 2.45 2.27
CA SER A 64 -7.31 1.49 3.36
C SER A 64 -6.22 0.49 3.03
N ILE A 65 -5.20 0.36 3.87
CA ILE A 65 -4.15 -0.64 3.75
C ILE A 65 -4.37 -1.70 4.81
N ILE A 66 -4.49 -2.96 4.39
CA ILE A 66 -4.56 -4.13 5.26
C ILE A 66 -3.27 -4.92 5.06
N GLU A 67 -2.45 -4.96 6.10
CA GLU A 67 -1.15 -5.59 6.07
C GLU A 67 -1.19 -6.86 6.92
N THR A 68 -0.78 -7.98 6.32
CA THR A 68 -0.57 -9.23 7.05
C THR A 68 0.92 -9.50 7.18
N ARG A 69 1.40 -9.62 8.42
CA ARG A 69 2.81 -9.90 8.73
C ARG A 69 2.89 -11.10 9.68
N SER A 70 3.42 -12.21 9.20
CA SER A 70 3.47 -13.46 9.96
C SER A 70 2.10 -13.84 10.55
N ASN A 71 1.84 -13.56 11.84
CA ASN A 71 0.57 -13.87 12.53
C ASN A 71 -0.27 -12.62 12.89
N GLU A 72 0.15 -11.43 12.48
CA GLU A 72 -0.53 -10.18 12.79
C GLU A 72 -1.19 -9.57 11.55
N VAL A 73 -2.38 -8.98 11.75
CA VAL A 73 -3.07 -8.19 10.73
C VAL A 73 -3.25 -6.78 11.28
N VAL A 74 -2.78 -5.80 10.52
CA VAL A 74 -2.91 -4.37 10.87
C VAL A 74 -3.62 -3.63 9.74
N ARG A 75 -4.49 -2.69 10.11
CA ARG A 75 -5.19 -1.84 9.16
C ARG A 75 -4.83 -0.37 9.38
N TYR A 76 -4.59 0.33 8.29
CA TYR A 76 -4.36 1.78 8.25
C TYR A 76 -5.37 2.41 7.29
N ASP A 77 -6.03 3.48 7.71
CA ASP A 77 -6.92 4.26 6.85
C ASP A 77 -6.29 5.64 6.61
N LEU A 78 -6.07 5.99 5.35
CA LEU A 78 -5.49 7.24 4.89
C LEU A 78 -6.56 8.03 4.13
N ASP A 79 -6.90 9.21 4.65
CA ASP A 79 -7.80 10.15 4.00
C ASP A 79 -6.99 11.31 3.41
N PHE A 80 -6.75 11.26 2.10
CA PHE A 80 -5.96 12.30 1.41
C PHE A 80 -6.75 13.58 1.16
N VAL A 81 -8.07 13.55 1.32
CA VAL A 81 -8.94 14.73 1.22
C VAL A 81 -8.92 15.50 2.54
N ALA A 82 -9.10 14.80 3.66
CA ALA A 82 -9.09 15.40 4.99
C ALA A 82 -7.67 15.69 5.51
N ASN A 83 -6.67 14.91 5.10
CA ASN A 83 -5.26 15.07 5.47
C ASN A 83 -4.38 15.08 4.21
N PRO A 84 -4.34 16.20 3.47
CA PRO A 84 -3.46 16.32 2.33
C PRO A 84 -2.01 16.09 2.81
N PRO A 85 -1.28 15.16 2.19
CA PRO A 85 0.02 14.76 2.68
C PRO A 85 1.00 15.93 2.61
N GLY A 86 1.62 16.28 3.74
CA GLY A 86 2.82 17.13 3.75
C GLY A 86 3.96 16.49 2.95
N PRO A 87 5.04 17.24 2.63
CA PRO A 87 6.15 16.72 1.84
C PRO A 87 6.71 15.44 2.47
N TYR A 88 6.91 14.40 1.65
CA TYR A 88 7.48 13.12 2.07
C TYR A 88 8.86 13.35 2.72
N ARG A 89 9.06 12.81 3.93
CA ARG A 89 10.38 12.69 4.55
C ARG A 89 10.68 11.19 4.70
N PRO A 90 11.76 10.69 4.06
CA PRO A 90 12.17 9.29 4.14
C PRO A 90 12.55 8.88 5.57
#